data_AF-B3E6K6-F1
#
_entry.id   AF-B3E6K6-F1
#
_cell.length_a   1.000
_cell.length_b   1.000
_cell.length_c   1.000
_cell.angle_alpha   90.00
_cell.angle_beta   90.00
_cell.angle_gamma   90.00
#
_symmetry.space_group_name_H-M   'P 1'
#
loop_
_entity.id
_entity.type
_entity.pdbx_description
1 polymer ?
#
loop_
_entity_poly.entity_id
_entity_poly.type
_entity_poly.pdbx_seq_one_letter_code
_entity_poly.pdbx_strand_id
1 'polypeptide(L)'
;MHLLYVPTLCCNLSCRYCYLGSQTDPTTLKLDAGRAVATLQQALQRLLDTGVLPFNVSLHGGEVTTLPVKVLDQLFSTINRHYLDHFDQLNALGYRKSAPHLKTNLFNFHKLYDLFDQHRVSISASIDLPLSLHAKYRTDHRGRSWLNRTIENLRLLARYPHNKKISATLYHEHLQDIPALIDAIWTIHRELGFDMNNFNIMFGFGSELNCRKFSGQPELGLQQASEAEQLALYHALQDAFSGTELEEGLRRNWFDEFKPSYCTNAFNCGERFYLLQSDGTVWSCVRGQGVEQLQYGNIFTDRVQDILAEGSRRVRLLHQQQGLDPDCRACEYLQICHTGCPAVKLQNRSGKSYTCALQKAIYRDNPASYPPLGPLEQAAAAREYLLGMHPALLQDALTQEQPKNPAVLIPVELYEEWNSLQALIAADPLLLQLYSPDAIVLELNGELLPLQSQILAPQRSLYSVGADDRLVLHVRRSLFEANCTELIRNTLYIQLLRDTTVVYGDEQRSKQEHLITHQIFHNLLQPDLLLGDGWLTADLAGLLQLTSRYFIKNVLNNLFVTTGQLREYHYQKQKNNAFYHIQAINLPFQNFEFYWDSETEYVIKRS
;
A
#
# COMPACT_ATOMS: atom_id res chain seq x y z
N MET A 1 16.75 -13.32 -12.53
CA MET A 1 17.52 -12.20 -11.91
C MET A 1 18.14 -11.31 -12.98
N HIS A 2 18.41 -10.04 -12.67
CA HIS A 2 19.22 -9.14 -13.48
C HIS A 2 20.68 -9.20 -12.98
N LEU A 3 21.60 -9.67 -13.82
CA LEU A 3 23.01 -9.87 -13.52
C LEU A 3 23.85 -8.83 -14.27
N LEU A 4 24.46 -7.91 -13.53
CA LEU A 4 25.54 -7.08 -14.03
C LEU A 4 26.86 -7.82 -13.78
N TYR A 5 27.69 -7.97 -14.80
CA TYR A 5 28.99 -8.60 -14.65
C TYR A 5 30.10 -7.58 -14.87
N VAL A 6 31.01 -7.49 -13.89
CA VAL A 6 32.21 -6.66 -13.88
C VAL A 6 33.42 -7.57 -14.11
N PRO A 7 33.79 -7.86 -15.36
CA PRO A 7 34.94 -8.72 -15.68
C PRO A 7 36.29 -8.07 -15.36
N THR A 8 36.34 -6.76 -15.13
CA THR A 8 37.59 -6.04 -14.85
C THR A 8 37.36 -4.77 -14.03
N LEU A 9 38.27 -4.49 -13.10
CA LEU A 9 38.35 -3.20 -12.40
C LEU A 9 39.29 -2.23 -13.12
N CYS A 10 40.09 -2.69 -14.08
CA CYS A 10 40.94 -1.82 -14.87
C CYS A 10 40.10 -0.82 -15.67
N CYS A 11 40.46 0.47 -15.59
CA CYS A 11 39.93 1.55 -16.41
C CYS A 11 41.06 2.34 -17.04
N ASN A 12 40.90 2.75 -18.29
CA ASN A 12 41.84 3.62 -19.01
C ASN A 12 41.64 5.12 -18.73
N LEU A 13 40.59 5.48 -17.99
CA LEU A 13 40.29 6.86 -17.58
C LEU A 13 40.35 7.01 -16.06
N SER A 14 40.48 8.25 -15.59
CA SER A 14 40.42 8.63 -14.17
C SER A 14 39.41 9.77 -13.99
N CYS A 15 38.13 9.48 -14.23
CA CYS A 15 37.07 10.47 -14.10
C CYS A 15 37.05 11.05 -12.68
N ARG A 16 36.82 12.36 -12.56
CA ARG A 16 36.86 13.07 -11.27
C ARG A 16 35.75 12.63 -10.31
N TYR A 17 34.62 12.19 -10.83
CA TYR A 17 33.45 11.79 -10.04
C TYR A 17 33.20 10.27 -10.06
N CYS A 18 34.18 9.46 -10.48
CA CYS A 18 34.00 8.01 -10.56
C CYS A 18 33.60 7.43 -9.19
N TYR A 19 32.45 6.76 -9.13
CA TYR A 19 31.91 6.20 -7.90
C TYR A 19 32.76 5.07 -7.31
N LEU A 20 33.60 4.40 -8.13
CA LEU A 20 34.58 3.40 -7.69
C LEU A 20 35.84 4.02 -7.05
N GLY A 21 36.00 5.35 -7.10
CA GLY A 21 37.15 6.03 -6.50
C GLY A 21 38.48 5.47 -7.01
N SER A 22 39.33 5.03 -6.07
CA SER A 22 40.63 4.41 -6.35
C SER A 22 40.58 2.90 -6.58
N GLN A 23 39.39 2.28 -6.62
CA GLN A 23 39.27 0.83 -6.88
C GLN A 23 39.54 0.47 -8.34
N THR A 24 39.48 1.44 -9.26
CA THR A 24 39.88 1.20 -10.65
C THR A 24 41.41 1.22 -10.75
N ASP A 25 42.00 0.06 -11.00
CA ASP A 25 43.45 -0.11 -11.03
C ASP A 25 43.90 -0.76 -12.36
N PRO A 26 44.69 -0.06 -13.19
CA PRO A 26 45.24 -0.62 -14.43
C PRO A 26 46.07 -1.89 -14.23
N THR A 27 46.65 -2.11 -13.04
CA THR A 27 47.53 -3.26 -12.77
C THR A 27 46.76 -4.58 -12.66
N THR A 28 45.44 -4.55 -12.41
CA THR A 28 44.62 -5.76 -12.27
C THR A 28 44.30 -6.41 -13.60
N LEU A 29 44.50 -5.72 -14.73
CA LEU A 29 44.04 -6.15 -16.05
C LEU A 29 44.46 -7.57 -16.42
N LYS A 30 45.72 -7.95 -16.13
CA LYS A 30 46.25 -9.28 -16.45
C LYS A 30 45.52 -10.37 -15.66
N LEU A 31 45.30 -10.14 -14.36
CA LEU A 31 44.58 -11.07 -13.48
C LEU A 31 43.11 -11.18 -13.90
N ASP A 32 42.47 -10.04 -14.09
CA ASP A 32 41.06 -9.93 -14.47
C ASP A 32 40.79 -10.60 -15.82
N ALA A 33 41.62 -10.33 -16.84
CA ALA A 33 41.52 -10.96 -18.15
C ALA A 33 41.71 -12.49 -18.08
N GLY A 34 42.56 -12.99 -17.18
CA GLY A 34 42.81 -14.41 -17.00
C GLY A 34 41.63 -15.19 -16.41
N ARG A 35 40.74 -14.51 -15.66
CA ARG A 35 39.59 -15.14 -14.98
C ARG A 35 38.22 -14.78 -15.54
N ALA A 36 38.11 -13.68 -16.29
CA ALA A 36 36.83 -13.08 -16.68
C ALA A 36 35.80 -14.08 -17.28
N VAL A 37 36.23 -14.88 -18.25
CA VAL A 37 35.33 -15.85 -18.92
C VAL A 37 34.93 -16.98 -17.97
N ALA A 38 35.90 -17.54 -17.24
CA ALA A 38 35.65 -18.65 -16.32
C ALA A 38 34.71 -18.24 -15.17
N THR A 39 34.90 -17.04 -14.61
CA THR A 39 34.01 -16.48 -13.57
C THR A 39 32.58 -16.38 -14.06
N LEU A 40 32.35 -15.83 -15.26
CA LEU A 40 30.99 -15.72 -15.82
C LEU A 40 30.36 -17.09 -16.05
N GLN A 41 31.08 -18.02 -16.65
CA GLN A 41 30.59 -19.38 -16.93
C GLN A 41 30.21 -20.10 -15.64
N GLN A 42 31.10 -20.07 -14.64
CA GLN A 42 30.84 -20.71 -13.35
C GLN A 42 29.65 -20.07 -12.64
N ALA A 43 29.52 -18.74 -12.69
CA ALA A 43 28.39 -18.05 -12.08
C ALA A 43 27.07 -18.42 -12.76
N LEU A 44 27.00 -18.38 -14.09
CA LEU A 44 25.81 -18.78 -14.85
C LEU A 44 25.42 -20.22 -14.51
N GLN A 45 26.38 -21.16 -14.53
CA GLN A 45 26.14 -22.55 -14.18
C GLN A 45 25.55 -22.70 -12.78
N ARG A 46 26.18 -22.10 -11.75
CA ARG A 46 25.70 -22.19 -10.37
C ARG A 46 24.30 -21.59 -10.17
N LEU A 47 24.02 -20.48 -10.85
CA LEU A 47 22.70 -19.86 -10.81
C LEU A 47 21.65 -20.80 -11.42
N LEU A 48 21.93 -21.36 -12.60
CA LEU A 48 21.04 -22.29 -13.29
C LEU A 48 20.82 -23.59 -12.50
N ASP A 49 21.87 -24.17 -11.90
CA ASP A 49 21.79 -25.37 -11.06
C ASP A 49 20.85 -25.20 -9.85
N THR A 50 20.58 -23.95 -9.46
CA THR A 50 19.68 -23.61 -8.36
C THR A 50 18.33 -23.06 -8.81
N GLY A 51 18.02 -23.16 -10.11
CA GLY A 51 16.77 -22.69 -10.70
C GLY A 51 16.69 -21.17 -10.88
N VAL A 52 17.81 -20.46 -10.78
CA VAL A 52 17.86 -19.00 -10.93
C VAL A 52 18.30 -18.68 -12.35
N LEU A 53 17.38 -18.14 -13.16
CA LEU A 53 17.67 -17.73 -14.54
C LEU A 53 18.09 -16.25 -14.61
N PRO A 54 19.31 -15.93 -15.06
CA PRO A 54 19.70 -14.57 -15.41
C PRO A 54 18.99 -14.14 -16.70
N PHE A 55 17.99 -13.28 -16.57
CA PHE A 55 17.21 -12.80 -17.74
C PHE A 55 17.87 -11.63 -18.46
N ASN A 56 18.84 -10.99 -17.80
CA ASN A 56 19.63 -9.91 -18.37
C ASN A 56 21.04 -10.04 -17.81
N VAL A 57 21.99 -10.32 -18.69
CA VAL A 57 23.43 -10.34 -18.43
C VAL A 57 24.04 -9.16 -19.16
N SER A 58 24.50 -8.16 -18.40
CA SER A 58 25.07 -6.92 -18.95
C SER A 58 26.47 -6.71 -18.41
N LEU A 59 27.40 -6.32 -19.27
CA LEU A 59 28.79 -6.05 -18.92
C LEU A 59 28.97 -4.61 -18.43
N HIS A 60 29.55 -4.47 -17.25
CA HIS A 60 29.95 -3.23 -16.59
C HIS A 60 31.40 -3.34 -16.09
N GLY A 61 31.93 -2.34 -15.38
CA GLY A 61 33.21 -2.44 -14.69
C GLY A 61 33.98 -1.13 -14.70
N GLY A 62 35.29 -1.22 -14.51
CA GLY A 62 36.18 -0.07 -14.73
C GLY A 62 36.05 0.44 -16.16
N GLU A 63 36.63 -0.30 -17.11
CA GLU A 63 36.33 -0.19 -18.54
C GLU A 63 36.52 -1.56 -19.20
N VAL A 64 35.42 -2.22 -19.54
CA VAL A 64 35.42 -3.57 -20.12
C VAL A 64 36.20 -3.61 -21.44
N THR A 65 36.16 -2.53 -22.23
CA THR A 65 36.89 -2.44 -23.51
C THR A 65 38.41 -2.35 -23.38
N THR A 66 38.94 -2.41 -22.15
CA THR A 66 40.39 -2.62 -21.91
C THR A 66 40.79 -4.08 -21.98
N LEU A 67 39.85 -5.02 -21.89
CA LEU A 67 40.12 -6.45 -22.00
C LEU A 67 40.62 -6.82 -23.40
N PRO A 68 41.48 -7.85 -23.52
CA PRO A 68 41.92 -8.35 -24.82
C PRO A 68 40.74 -8.79 -25.69
N VAL A 69 40.84 -8.56 -27.01
CA VAL A 69 39.81 -8.92 -28.01
C VAL A 69 39.33 -10.37 -27.86
N LYS A 70 40.26 -11.32 -27.66
CA LYS A 70 39.93 -12.74 -27.45
C LYS A 70 39.05 -12.98 -26.21
N VAL A 71 39.28 -12.23 -25.13
CA VAL A 71 38.48 -12.34 -23.89
C VAL A 71 37.09 -11.75 -24.11
N LEU A 72 37.01 -10.59 -24.78
CA LEU A 72 35.73 -9.95 -25.13
C LEU A 72 34.88 -10.85 -26.02
N ASP A 73 35.48 -11.42 -27.08
CA ASP A 73 34.84 -12.37 -27.98
C ASP A 73 34.24 -13.57 -27.24
N GLN A 74 34.98 -14.14 -26.30
CA GLN A 74 34.53 -15.25 -25.45
C GLN A 74 33.42 -14.85 -24.48
N LEU A 75 33.48 -13.66 -23.88
CA LEU A 75 32.41 -13.13 -23.02
C LEU A 75 31.12 -12.93 -23.81
N PHE A 76 31.19 -12.28 -24.98
CA PHE A 76 30.02 -12.09 -25.85
C PHE A 76 29.44 -13.42 -26.33
N SER A 77 30.30 -14.35 -26.74
CA SER A 77 29.89 -15.71 -27.12
C SER A 77 29.18 -16.45 -25.98
N THR A 78 29.69 -16.31 -24.74
CA THR A 78 29.09 -16.93 -23.56
C THR A 78 27.69 -16.36 -23.28
N ILE A 79 27.54 -15.03 -23.36
CA ILE A 79 26.25 -14.35 -23.14
C ILE A 79 25.24 -14.71 -24.25
N ASN A 80 25.68 -14.71 -25.51
CA ASN A 80 24.84 -15.10 -26.64
C ASN A 80 24.34 -16.53 -26.50
N ARG A 81 25.24 -17.46 -26.13
CA ARG A 81 24.87 -18.86 -25.88
C ARG A 81 23.85 -18.99 -24.75
N HIS A 82 24.05 -18.28 -23.64
CA HIS A 82 23.09 -18.25 -22.53
C HIS A 82 21.69 -17.81 -22.99
N TYR A 83 21.59 -16.76 -23.79
CA TYR A 83 20.27 -16.32 -24.30
C TYR A 83 19.66 -17.31 -25.31
N LEU A 84 20.47 -17.99 -26.12
CA LEU A 84 20.00 -19.01 -27.06
C LEU A 84 19.50 -20.27 -26.33
N ASP A 85 20.29 -20.79 -25.39
CA ASP A 85 19.99 -22.00 -24.63
C ASP A 85 18.72 -21.86 -23.77
N HIS A 86 18.38 -20.62 -23.39
CA HIS A 86 17.23 -20.30 -22.54
C HIS A 86 16.15 -19.46 -23.24
N PHE A 87 16.15 -19.39 -24.57
CA PHE A 87 15.26 -18.50 -25.35
C PHE A 87 13.78 -18.68 -25.00
N ASP A 88 13.28 -19.91 -24.99
CA ASP A 88 11.86 -20.20 -24.72
C ASP A 88 11.45 -19.80 -23.30
N GLN A 89 12.31 -20.10 -22.32
CA GLN A 89 12.06 -19.76 -20.91
C GLN A 89 12.04 -18.23 -20.71
N LEU A 90 12.98 -17.52 -21.33
CA LEU A 90 13.06 -16.05 -21.26
C LEU A 90 11.83 -15.40 -21.90
N ASN A 91 11.41 -15.87 -23.08
CA ASN A 91 10.21 -15.35 -23.75
C ASN A 91 8.93 -15.65 -22.97
N ALA A 92 8.80 -16.84 -22.38
CA ALA A 92 7.66 -17.19 -21.53
C ALA A 92 7.55 -16.26 -20.31
N LEU A 93 8.69 -15.77 -19.80
CA LEU A 93 8.75 -14.78 -18.71
C LEU A 93 8.64 -13.31 -19.21
N GLY A 94 8.43 -13.08 -20.50
CA GLY A 94 8.30 -11.75 -21.10
C GLY A 94 9.62 -11.02 -21.38
N TYR A 95 10.77 -11.68 -21.25
CA TYR A 95 12.08 -11.10 -21.52
C TYR A 95 12.51 -11.34 -22.97
N ARG A 96 12.81 -10.25 -23.69
CA ARG A 96 13.11 -10.27 -25.14
C ARG A 96 14.58 -9.97 -25.49
N LYS A 97 15.47 -9.93 -24.50
CA LYS A 97 16.89 -9.66 -24.76
C LYS A 97 17.54 -10.89 -25.38
N SER A 98 18.22 -10.68 -26.50
CA SER A 98 18.87 -11.74 -27.28
C SER A 98 20.34 -11.46 -27.61
N ALA A 99 20.87 -10.31 -27.20
CA ALA A 99 22.23 -9.88 -27.51
C ALA A 99 22.94 -9.33 -26.26
N PRO A 100 24.28 -9.35 -26.22
CA PRO A 100 25.05 -8.86 -25.08
C PRO A 100 24.89 -7.35 -24.96
N HIS A 101 24.83 -6.84 -23.74
CA HIS A 101 24.80 -5.40 -23.49
C HIS A 101 26.07 -4.96 -22.78
N LEU A 102 26.64 -3.82 -23.18
CA LEU A 102 27.90 -3.30 -22.69
C LEU A 102 27.78 -1.83 -22.29
N LYS A 103 28.16 -1.51 -21.05
CA LYS A 103 28.45 -0.14 -20.61
C LYS A 103 29.91 0.20 -20.86
N THR A 104 30.17 1.28 -21.58
CA THR A 104 31.54 1.73 -21.91
C THR A 104 31.68 3.25 -21.75
N ASN A 105 32.90 3.70 -21.50
CA ASN A 105 33.30 5.09 -21.63
C ASN A 105 33.48 5.53 -23.10
N LEU A 106 33.35 4.63 -24.08
CA LEU A 106 33.44 4.86 -25.53
C LEU A 106 34.88 5.03 -26.07
N PHE A 107 35.92 5.13 -25.25
CA PHE A 107 37.29 5.46 -25.71
C PHE A 107 37.84 4.49 -26.78
N ASN A 108 37.70 3.18 -26.56
CA ASN A 108 38.21 2.14 -27.46
C ASN A 108 37.19 1.70 -28.54
N PHE A 109 36.06 2.39 -28.70
CA PHE A 109 34.97 1.95 -29.59
C PHE A 109 35.43 1.72 -31.03
N HIS A 110 36.18 2.66 -31.63
CA HIS A 110 36.73 2.50 -32.99
C HIS A 110 37.59 1.23 -33.19
N LYS A 111 38.26 0.73 -32.14
CA LYS A 111 39.14 -0.46 -32.24
C LYS A 111 38.36 -1.77 -32.18
N LEU A 112 37.16 -1.73 -31.62
CA LEU A 112 36.34 -2.90 -31.31
C LEU A 112 35.04 -2.93 -32.10
N TYR A 113 34.85 -1.97 -33.03
CA TYR A 113 33.64 -1.82 -33.82
C TYR A 113 33.24 -3.14 -34.50
N ASP A 114 34.17 -3.77 -35.22
CA ASP A 114 33.91 -5.01 -35.97
C ASP A 114 33.53 -6.16 -35.03
N LEU A 115 34.17 -6.26 -33.87
CA LEU A 115 33.83 -7.27 -32.87
C LEU A 115 32.41 -7.03 -32.30
N PHE A 116 32.06 -5.78 -32.02
CA PHE A 116 30.74 -5.43 -31.52
C PHE A 116 29.66 -5.72 -32.56
N ASP A 117 29.91 -5.38 -33.83
CA ASP A 117 28.99 -5.66 -34.93
C ASP A 117 28.78 -7.16 -35.13
N GLN A 118 29.87 -7.95 -35.13
CA GLN A 118 29.84 -9.41 -35.22
C GLN A 118 28.92 -10.03 -34.14
N HIS A 119 29.00 -9.55 -32.91
CA HIS A 119 28.22 -10.06 -31.78
C HIS A 119 26.89 -9.31 -31.55
N ARG A 120 26.57 -8.32 -32.40
CA ARG A 120 25.41 -7.44 -32.29
C ARG A 120 25.28 -6.77 -30.91
N VAL A 121 26.41 -6.40 -30.33
CA VAL A 121 26.47 -5.90 -28.94
C VAL A 121 25.66 -4.63 -28.82
N SER A 122 24.76 -4.57 -27.84
CA SER A 122 24.07 -3.34 -27.47
C SER A 122 24.99 -2.43 -26.64
N ILE A 123 25.13 -1.17 -27.04
CA ILE A 123 26.09 -0.23 -26.45
C ILE A 123 25.37 0.82 -25.59
N SER A 124 25.81 0.98 -24.35
CA SER A 124 25.53 2.16 -23.53
C SER A 124 26.82 2.96 -23.33
N ALA A 125 26.93 4.14 -23.93
CA ALA A 125 28.10 5.01 -23.80
C ALA A 125 27.92 6.04 -22.69
N SER A 126 29.01 6.42 -22.03
CA SER A 126 29.00 7.42 -20.95
C SER A 126 29.57 8.74 -21.45
N ILE A 127 28.70 9.73 -21.69
CA ILE A 127 29.01 11.00 -22.34
C ILE A 127 28.34 12.12 -21.54
N ASP A 128 29.12 12.92 -20.82
CA ASP A 128 28.58 14.05 -20.06
C ASP A 128 28.25 15.23 -20.97
N LEU A 129 27.31 16.06 -20.50
CA LEU A 129 26.86 17.27 -21.18
C LEU A 129 26.91 18.47 -20.20
N PRO A 130 27.34 19.65 -20.66
CA PRO A 130 27.88 19.93 -21.99
C PRO A 130 29.25 19.25 -22.22
N LEU A 131 29.63 19.09 -23.50
CA LEU A 131 30.87 18.40 -23.89
C LEU A 131 32.16 19.06 -23.34
N SER A 132 32.09 20.35 -23.01
CA SER A 132 33.16 21.06 -22.30
C SER A 132 33.42 20.48 -20.91
N LEU A 133 32.38 20.08 -20.17
CA LEU A 133 32.50 19.45 -18.86
C LEU A 133 32.89 17.97 -18.97
N HIS A 134 32.48 17.29 -20.04
CA HIS A 134 33.03 15.97 -20.39
C HIS A 134 34.56 16.03 -20.48
N ALA A 135 35.10 17.00 -21.24
CA ALA A 135 36.55 17.19 -21.40
C ALA A 135 37.26 17.48 -20.07
N LYS A 136 36.60 18.25 -19.18
CA LYS A 136 37.16 18.67 -17.89
C LYS A 136 37.17 17.55 -16.86
N TYR A 137 36.12 16.73 -16.80
CA TYR A 137 35.90 15.80 -15.71
C TYR A 137 36.14 14.32 -16.07
N ARG A 138 36.09 13.96 -17.36
CA ARG A 138 36.42 12.60 -17.84
C ARG A 138 37.80 12.58 -18.47
N THR A 139 38.85 12.62 -17.64
CA THR A 139 40.24 12.67 -18.12
C THR A 139 40.91 11.30 -18.15
N ASP A 140 42.02 11.19 -18.88
CA ASP A 140 42.94 10.06 -18.71
C ASP A 140 43.65 10.10 -17.34
N HIS A 141 44.45 9.09 -17.02
CA HIS A 141 45.24 9.04 -15.77
C HIS A 141 46.30 10.16 -15.64
N ARG A 142 46.58 10.91 -16.72
CA ARG A 142 47.47 12.08 -16.73
C ARG A 142 46.69 13.40 -16.66
N GLY A 143 45.37 13.36 -16.47
CA GLY A 143 44.52 14.56 -16.40
C GLY A 143 44.23 15.21 -17.75
N ARG A 144 44.52 14.53 -18.88
CA ARG A 144 44.30 15.09 -20.22
C ARG A 144 42.89 14.79 -20.71
N SER A 145 42.30 15.77 -21.39
CA SER A 145 41.06 15.59 -22.15
C SER A 145 41.30 14.66 -23.34
N TRP A 146 40.26 13.90 -23.69
CA TRP A 146 40.21 13.07 -24.89
C TRP A 146 38.96 13.38 -25.74
N LEU A 147 38.40 14.58 -25.58
CA LEU A 147 37.15 14.99 -26.24
C LEU A 147 37.15 14.79 -27.76
N ASN A 148 38.27 15.05 -28.45
CA ASN A 148 38.37 14.83 -29.89
C ASN A 148 38.07 13.36 -30.26
N ARG A 149 38.61 12.41 -29.49
CA ARG A 149 38.33 10.98 -29.64
C ARG A 149 36.88 10.65 -29.29
N THR A 150 36.31 11.30 -28.27
CA THR A 150 34.88 11.17 -27.93
C THR A 150 34.01 11.54 -29.12
N ILE A 151 34.27 12.69 -29.76
CA ILE A 151 33.50 13.18 -30.92
C ILE A 151 33.62 12.23 -32.11
N GLU A 152 34.85 11.75 -32.41
CA GLU A 152 35.06 10.74 -33.46
C GLU A 152 34.27 9.46 -33.20
N ASN A 153 34.36 8.93 -31.98
CA ASN A 153 33.65 7.70 -31.63
C ASN A 153 32.13 7.90 -31.53
N LEU A 154 31.63 9.10 -31.20
CA LEU A 154 30.20 9.43 -31.25
C LEU A 154 29.67 9.35 -32.69
N ARG A 155 30.41 9.88 -33.67
CA ARG A 155 30.03 9.76 -35.10
C ARG A 155 30.05 8.31 -35.57
N LEU A 156 30.99 7.50 -35.07
CA LEU A 156 31.00 6.06 -35.35
C LEU A 156 29.82 5.35 -34.69
N LEU A 157 29.52 5.67 -33.43
CA LEU A 157 28.39 5.11 -32.70
C LEU A 157 27.07 5.47 -33.39
N ALA A 158 26.90 6.69 -33.88
CA ALA A 158 25.72 7.12 -34.64
C ALA A 158 25.40 6.17 -35.81
N ARG A 159 26.44 5.68 -36.51
CA ARG A 159 26.31 4.76 -37.67
C ARG A 159 26.25 3.28 -37.28
N TYR A 160 26.44 2.95 -36.01
CA TYR A 160 26.41 1.57 -35.53
C TYR A 160 24.99 1.00 -35.65
N PRO A 161 24.79 -0.16 -36.30
CA PRO A 161 23.45 -0.62 -36.69
C PRO A 161 22.65 -1.23 -35.54
N HIS A 162 23.31 -1.63 -34.44
CA HIS A 162 22.65 -2.27 -33.31
C HIS A 162 22.24 -1.27 -32.22
N ASN A 163 21.48 -1.75 -31.24
CA ASN A 163 20.94 -0.93 -30.16
C ASN A 163 22.04 -0.14 -29.45
N LYS A 164 21.86 1.18 -29.39
CA LYS A 164 22.82 2.13 -28.84
C LYS A 164 22.11 3.22 -28.05
N LYS A 165 22.71 3.62 -26.93
CA LYS A 165 22.22 4.67 -26.04
C LYS A 165 23.41 5.41 -25.46
N ILE A 166 23.30 6.72 -25.24
CA ILE A 166 24.28 7.45 -24.41
C ILE A 166 23.65 7.86 -23.08
N SER A 167 24.47 8.09 -22.07
CA SER A 167 24.00 8.63 -20.79
C SER A 167 24.97 9.67 -20.23
N ALA A 168 24.41 10.73 -19.65
CA ALA A 168 25.17 11.76 -18.95
C ALA A 168 24.97 11.65 -17.44
N THR A 169 26.06 11.78 -16.68
CA THR A 169 25.99 11.94 -15.23
C THR A 169 26.11 13.42 -14.89
N LEU A 170 25.03 14.02 -14.40
CA LEU A 170 24.95 15.45 -14.12
C LEU A 170 25.13 15.70 -12.62
N TYR A 171 25.88 16.76 -12.32
CA TYR A 171 26.15 17.29 -10.99
C TYR A 171 25.82 18.79 -11.00
N HIS A 172 25.86 19.46 -9.85
CA HIS A 172 25.64 20.89 -9.70
C HIS A 172 26.33 21.73 -10.80
N GLU A 173 27.60 21.43 -11.07
CA GLU A 173 28.44 22.14 -12.05
C GLU A 173 27.90 22.03 -13.49
N HIS A 174 27.21 20.93 -13.82
CA HIS A 174 26.60 20.73 -15.14
C HIS A 174 25.30 21.52 -15.32
N LEU A 175 24.69 21.95 -14.22
CA LEU A 175 23.41 22.66 -14.21
C LEU A 175 23.57 24.18 -14.08
N GLN A 176 24.80 24.68 -13.97
CA GLN A 176 25.08 26.12 -13.92
C GLN A 176 24.89 26.80 -15.29
N ASP A 177 24.92 26.03 -16.38
CA ASP A 177 24.69 26.50 -17.75
C ASP A 177 23.81 25.50 -18.51
N ILE A 178 22.52 25.50 -18.17
CA ILE A 178 21.50 24.67 -18.84
C ILE A 178 21.40 24.98 -20.34
N PRO A 179 21.46 26.24 -20.82
CA PRO A 179 21.49 26.53 -22.25
C PRO A 179 22.62 25.79 -22.99
N ALA A 180 23.85 25.79 -22.46
CA ALA A 180 24.95 25.05 -23.07
C ALA A 180 24.72 23.52 -23.09
N LEU A 181 24.04 22.98 -22.08
CA LEU A 181 23.62 21.57 -22.05
C LEU A 181 22.61 21.27 -23.17
N ILE A 182 21.61 22.13 -23.36
CA ILE A 182 20.61 22.02 -24.43
C ILE A 182 21.29 22.09 -25.81
N ASP A 183 22.18 23.05 -26.01
CA ASP A 183 22.95 23.18 -27.25
C ASP A 183 23.77 21.91 -27.54
N ALA A 184 24.39 21.33 -26.52
CA ALA A 184 25.15 20.09 -26.68
C ALA A 184 24.25 18.91 -27.10
N ILE A 185 23.02 18.82 -26.61
CA ILE A 185 22.04 17.81 -27.07
C ILE A 185 21.77 18.01 -28.57
N TRP A 186 21.51 19.24 -29.00
CA TRP A 186 21.27 19.55 -30.42
C TRP A 186 22.48 19.25 -31.30
N THR A 187 23.68 19.64 -30.88
CA THR A 187 24.93 19.34 -31.60
C THR A 187 25.12 17.84 -31.76
N ILE A 188 24.92 17.04 -30.70
CA ILE A 188 25.05 15.58 -30.81
C ILE A 188 23.99 15.01 -31.75
N HIS A 189 22.76 15.52 -31.69
CA HIS A 189 21.66 15.05 -32.51
C HIS A 189 21.84 15.38 -34.00
N ARG A 190 21.97 16.67 -34.31
CA ARG A 190 21.92 17.19 -35.68
C ARG A 190 23.29 17.21 -36.36
N GLU A 191 24.37 17.49 -35.63
CA GLU A 191 25.71 17.64 -36.23
C GLU A 191 26.55 16.36 -36.15
N LEU A 192 26.48 15.64 -35.03
CA LEU A 192 27.20 14.36 -34.87
C LEU A 192 26.37 13.16 -35.37
N GLY A 193 25.06 13.35 -35.54
CA GLY A 193 24.13 12.37 -36.12
C GLY A 193 23.69 11.26 -35.18
N PHE A 194 23.94 11.39 -33.87
CA PHE A 194 23.46 10.40 -32.91
C PHE A 194 22.03 10.72 -32.48
N ASP A 195 21.10 9.79 -32.64
CA ASP A 195 19.70 10.01 -32.23
C ASP A 195 19.57 10.18 -30.71
N MET A 196 19.36 11.42 -30.28
CA MET A 196 19.23 11.78 -28.88
C MET A 196 17.89 11.36 -28.27
N ASN A 197 16.96 10.78 -29.04
CA ASN A 197 15.86 10.02 -28.44
C ASN A 197 16.39 8.85 -27.60
N ASN A 198 17.57 8.32 -27.94
CA ASN A 198 18.27 7.26 -27.20
C ASN A 198 19.30 7.84 -26.21
N PHE A 199 18.82 8.62 -25.24
CA PHE A 199 19.63 9.27 -24.22
C PHE A 199 19.07 9.04 -22.81
N ASN A 200 19.95 9.04 -21.79
CA ASN A 200 19.61 8.97 -20.37
C ASN A 200 20.33 10.05 -19.57
N ILE A 201 19.59 10.72 -18.69
CA ILE A 201 20.12 11.60 -17.66
C ILE A 201 20.15 10.82 -16.35
N MET A 202 21.30 10.91 -15.67
CA MET A 202 21.49 10.40 -14.32
C MET A 202 22.02 11.55 -13.47
N PHE A 203 21.54 11.69 -12.24
CA PHE A 203 22.15 12.64 -11.30
C PHE A 203 23.21 11.94 -10.47
N GLY A 204 24.40 12.54 -10.42
CA GLY A 204 25.46 12.15 -9.54
C GLY A 204 25.04 12.26 -8.07
N PHE A 205 25.64 11.43 -7.21
CA PHE A 205 25.43 11.43 -5.77
C PHE A 205 26.78 11.36 -5.05
N GLY A 206 26.79 11.66 -3.75
CA GLY A 206 27.99 11.53 -2.94
C GLY A 206 28.50 10.09 -2.90
N SER A 207 29.78 9.86 -3.18
CA SER A 207 30.41 8.54 -3.04
C SER A 207 31.57 8.63 -2.07
N GLU A 208 31.49 7.90 -0.96
CA GLU A 208 32.58 7.79 0.00
C GLU A 208 33.90 7.33 -0.65
N LEU A 209 33.85 6.38 -1.59
CA LEU A 209 35.02 5.91 -2.32
C LEU A 209 35.65 7.03 -3.17
N ASN A 210 34.82 7.86 -3.80
CA ASN A 210 35.30 9.03 -4.54
C ASN A 210 35.88 10.09 -3.60
N CYS A 211 35.23 10.39 -2.47
CA CYS A 211 35.76 11.31 -1.46
C CYS A 211 37.14 10.86 -0.95
N ARG A 212 37.32 9.56 -0.67
CA ARG A 212 38.61 8.98 -0.26
C ARG A 212 39.68 9.12 -1.34
N LYS A 213 39.33 8.96 -2.62
CA LYS A 213 40.27 9.17 -3.76
C LYS A 213 40.91 10.57 -3.73
N PHE A 214 40.17 11.58 -3.26
CA PHE A 214 40.64 12.97 -3.17
C PHE A 214 40.91 13.41 -1.72
N SER A 215 41.27 12.48 -0.84
CA SER A 215 41.67 12.76 0.54
C SER A 215 40.65 13.59 1.34
N GLY A 216 39.37 13.43 1.04
CA GLY A 216 38.29 14.17 1.71
C GLY A 216 38.20 15.65 1.34
N GLN A 217 38.80 16.08 0.23
CA GLN A 217 38.69 17.45 -0.30
C GLN A 217 37.52 17.55 -1.29
N PRO A 218 36.31 17.98 -0.86
CA PRO A 218 35.14 18.04 -1.73
C PRO A 218 35.33 19.02 -2.90
N GLU A 219 36.20 20.04 -2.77
CA GLU A 219 36.53 20.97 -3.86
C GLU A 219 37.22 20.32 -5.08
N LEU A 220 37.77 19.11 -4.94
CA LEU A 220 38.37 18.37 -6.07
C LEU A 220 37.37 17.47 -6.81
N GLY A 221 36.22 17.18 -6.18
CA GLY A 221 35.11 16.38 -6.71
C GLY A 221 34.01 17.24 -7.35
N LEU A 222 32.87 16.61 -7.67
CA LEU A 222 31.67 17.29 -8.14
C LEU A 222 30.59 17.29 -7.04
N GLN A 223 29.82 18.38 -6.96
CA GLN A 223 28.77 18.52 -5.95
C GLN A 223 27.44 17.94 -6.43
N GLN A 224 26.75 17.19 -5.56
CA GLN A 224 25.43 16.64 -5.89
C GLN A 224 24.45 17.78 -6.22
N ALA A 225 23.74 17.66 -7.34
CA ALA A 225 22.71 18.62 -7.73
C ALA A 225 21.55 18.63 -6.74
N SER A 226 21.11 19.82 -6.34
CA SER A 226 19.95 20.01 -5.48
C SER A 226 18.64 19.67 -6.21
N GLU A 227 17.58 19.38 -5.45
CA GLU A 227 16.25 19.10 -6.03
C GLU A 227 15.71 20.27 -6.88
N ALA A 228 16.03 21.50 -6.50
CA ALA A 228 15.65 22.71 -7.24
C ALA A 228 16.34 22.77 -8.62
N GLU A 229 17.62 22.44 -8.69
CA GLU A 229 18.36 22.43 -9.95
C GLU A 229 17.92 21.28 -10.87
N GLN A 230 17.62 20.10 -10.29
CA GLN A 230 17.06 18.98 -11.03
C GLN A 230 15.72 19.35 -11.68
N LEU A 231 14.84 20.04 -10.94
CA LEU A 231 13.57 20.56 -11.47
C LEU A 231 13.76 21.65 -12.53
N ALA A 232 14.69 22.58 -12.29
CA ALA A 232 14.99 23.63 -13.26
C ALA A 232 15.46 23.05 -14.60
N LEU A 233 16.32 22.01 -14.56
CA LEU A 233 16.70 21.27 -15.76
C LEU A 233 15.50 20.61 -16.41
N TYR A 234 14.66 19.90 -15.65
CA TYR A 234 13.51 19.19 -16.20
C TYR A 234 12.57 20.12 -16.96
N HIS A 235 12.19 21.27 -16.38
CA HIS A 235 11.34 22.25 -17.05
C HIS A 235 12.04 22.88 -18.26
N ALA A 236 13.31 23.25 -18.16
CA ALA A 236 14.05 23.82 -19.29
C ALA A 236 14.14 22.84 -20.48
N LEU A 237 14.30 21.53 -20.22
CA LEU A 237 14.26 20.52 -21.27
C LEU A 237 12.85 20.35 -21.85
N GLN A 238 11.79 20.46 -21.03
CA GLN A 238 10.43 20.48 -21.56
C GLN A 238 10.20 21.66 -22.49
N ASP A 239 10.59 22.87 -22.08
CA ASP A 239 10.43 24.08 -22.88
C ASP A 239 11.22 23.99 -24.20
N ALA A 240 12.43 23.42 -24.16
CA ALA A 240 13.30 23.35 -25.32
C ALA A 240 12.93 22.24 -26.33
N PHE A 241 12.36 21.12 -25.87
CA PHE A 241 12.20 19.92 -26.69
C PHE A 241 10.75 19.46 -26.92
N SER A 242 9.76 20.00 -26.20
CA SER A 242 8.35 19.70 -26.48
C SER A 242 7.96 20.20 -27.88
N GLY A 243 7.27 19.37 -28.67
CA GLY A 243 6.92 19.68 -30.05
C GLY A 243 8.06 19.53 -31.06
N THR A 244 9.22 19.00 -30.65
CA THR A 244 10.39 18.77 -31.52
C THR A 244 10.60 17.28 -31.84
N GLU A 245 11.55 16.96 -32.71
CA GLU A 245 11.94 15.58 -33.04
C GLU A 245 12.54 14.79 -31.86
N LEU A 246 12.84 15.46 -30.74
CA LEU A 246 13.39 14.85 -29.52
C LEU A 246 12.37 14.71 -28.39
N GLU A 247 11.10 15.11 -28.61
CA GLU A 247 10.05 15.00 -27.59
C GLU A 247 9.84 13.55 -27.13
N GLU A 248 9.94 12.59 -28.04
CA GLU A 248 9.81 11.17 -27.70
C GLU A 248 10.87 10.76 -26.67
N GLY A 249 12.13 11.12 -26.90
CA GLY A 249 13.25 10.88 -26.01
C GLY A 249 13.03 11.50 -24.64
N LEU A 250 12.62 12.76 -24.61
CA LEU A 250 12.33 13.49 -23.38
C LEU A 250 11.27 12.76 -22.54
N ARG A 251 10.14 12.40 -23.15
CA ARG A 251 9.03 11.74 -22.43
C ARG A 251 9.35 10.29 -22.06
N ARG A 252 9.99 9.55 -22.96
CA ARG A 252 10.14 8.10 -22.83
C ARG A 252 11.44 7.63 -22.24
N ASN A 253 12.56 8.31 -22.49
CA ASN A 253 13.89 7.74 -22.23
C ASN A 253 14.72 8.56 -21.26
N TRP A 254 14.78 9.90 -21.42
CA TRP A 254 15.79 10.73 -20.75
C TRP A 254 15.77 10.62 -19.23
N PHE A 255 14.59 10.42 -18.64
CA PHE A 255 14.39 10.35 -17.19
C PHE A 255 14.00 8.95 -16.67
N ASP A 256 14.31 7.88 -17.40
CA ASP A 256 13.91 6.51 -17.05
C ASP A 256 14.34 6.06 -15.66
N GLU A 257 15.50 6.52 -15.19
CA GLU A 257 16.02 6.19 -13.86
C GLU A 257 15.09 6.65 -12.72
N PHE A 258 14.22 7.62 -12.98
CA PHE A 258 13.35 8.25 -12.00
C PHE A 258 11.90 7.74 -12.08
N LYS A 259 11.59 6.84 -13.01
CA LYS A 259 10.26 6.23 -13.20
C LYS A 259 10.07 4.96 -12.35
N PRO A 260 8.82 4.58 -11.99
CA PRO A 260 8.56 3.44 -11.09
C PRO A 260 9.09 2.09 -11.57
N SER A 261 9.26 1.91 -12.89
CA SER A 261 9.80 0.67 -13.46
C SER A 261 11.30 0.46 -13.21
N TYR A 262 12.02 1.48 -12.72
CA TYR A 262 13.46 1.42 -12.50
C TYR A 262 13.81 0.89 -11.09
N CYS A 263 15.01 0.34 -10.93
CA CYS A 263 15.43 -0.33 -9.70
C CYS A 263 15.43 0.58 -8.45
N THR A 264 15.61 1.88 -8.67
CA THR A 264 15.60 2.95 -7.66
C THR A 264 14.24 3.08 -6.97
N ASN A 265 13.16 2.59 -7.59
CA ASN A 265 11.79 2.63 -7.09
C ASN A 265 11.26 1.24 -6.70
N ALA A 266 12.09 0.20 -6.75
CA ALA A 266 11.68 -1.14 -6.35
C ALA A 266 11.43 -1.19 -4.83
N PHE A 267 10.40 -1.91 -4.40
CA PHE A 267 10.11 -2.12 -2.98
C PHE A 267 11.32 -2.72 -2.23
N ASN A 268 12.00 -3.68 -2.87
CA ASN A 268 13.30 -4.19 -2.44
C ASN A 268 14.14 -4.56 -3.66
N CYS A 269 15.12 -3.72 -4.03
CA CYS A 269 15.96 -4.00 -5.19
C CYS A 269 16.90 -5.22 -5.00
N GLY A 270 17.15 -5.64 -3.75
CA GLY A 270 18.01 -6.78 -3.43
C GLY A 270 17.43 -8.16 -3.78
N GLU A 271 16.17 -8.20 -4.24
CA GLU A 271 15.50 -9.43 -4.70
C GLU A 271 15.73 -9.71 -6.20
N ARG A 272 16.22 -8.71 -6.97
CA ARG A 272 16.25 -8.79 -8.43
C ARG A 272 17.56 -8.37 -9.07
N PHE A 273 18.31 -7.47 -8.46
CA PHE A 273 19.51 -6.85 -9.04
C PHE A 273 20.77 -7.34 -8.32
N TYR A 274 21.75 -7.79 -9.10
CA TYR A 274 23.00 -8.34 -8.60
C TYR A 274 24.15 -7.90 -9.51
N LEU A 275 25.27 -7.55 -8.90
CA LEU A 275 26.52 -7.26 -9.59
C LEU A 275 27.56 -8.31 -9.20
N LEU A 276 28.07 -9.05 -10.17
CA LEU A 276 29.15 -10.00 -10.01
C LEU A 276 30.47 -9.36 -10.41
N GLN A 277 31.46 -9.37 -9.53
CA GLN A 277 32.83 -8.95 -9.83
C GLN A 277 33.67 -10.13 -10.32
N SER A 278 34.77 -9.84 -11.02
CA SER A 278 35.68 -10.84 -11.61
C SER A 278 36.28 -11.82 -10.59
N ASP A 279 36.39 -11.44 -9.32
CA ASP A 279 36.82 -12.27 -8.19
C ASP A 279 35.72 -13.13 -7.54
N GLY A 280 34.51 -13.11 -8.11
CA GLY A 280 33.37 -13.84 -7.60
C GLY A 280 32.54 -13.09 -6.57
N THR A 281 33.00 -11.94 -6.06
CA THR A 281 32.24 -11.14 -5.09
C THR A 281 30.95 -10.65 -5.73
N VAL A 282 29.85 -10.81 -5.01
CA VAL A 282 28.52 -10.36 -5.41
C VAL A 282 28.15 -9.13 -4.60
N TRP A 283 27.79 -8.05 -5.29
CA TRP A 283 27.32 -6.78 -4.75
C TRP A 283 25.88 -6.52 -5.19
N SER A 284 25.23 -5.53 -4.59
CA SER A 284 23.87 -5.12 -4.98
C SER A 284 23.74 -4.63 -6.42
N CYS A 285 24.60 -3.68 -6.81
CA CYS A 285 24.56 -3.01 -8.10
C CYS A 285 25.83 -2.15 -8.27
N VAL A 286 25.90 -1.40 -9.38
CA VAL A 286 26.99 -0.44 -9.62
C VAL A 286 27.10 0.62 -8.51
N ARG A 287 25.99 1.13 -7.96
CA ARG A 287 26.03 2.14 -6.89
C ARG A 287 26.50 1.59 -5.54
N GLY A 288 26.42 0.27 -5.35
CA GLY A 288 26.81 -0.42 -4.12
C GLY A 288 28.13 -1.18 -4.21
N GLN A 289 28.78 -1.19 -5.37
CA GLN A 289 30.04 -1.90 -5.56
C GLN A 289 31.12 -1.28 -4.69
N GLY A 290 31.80 -2.11 -3.88
CA GLY A 290 32.84 -1.64 -2.97
C GLY A 290 32.34 -0.99 -1.69
N VAL A 291 31.02 -0.96 -1.46
CA VAL A 291 30.38 -0.51 -0.21
C VAL A 291 30.02 -1.74 0.60
N GLU A 292 30.73 -1.98 1.71
CA GLU A 292 30.63 -3.22 2.48
C GLU A 292 29.18 -3.58 2.83
N GLN A 293 28.36 -2.62 3.27
CA GLN A 293 26.95 -2.83 3.61
C GLN A 293 26.07 -3.32 2.43
N LEU A 294 26.59 -3.32 1.21
CA LEU A 294 25.91 -3.74 -0.02
C LEU A 294 26.56 -4.96 -0.70
N GLN A 295 27.50 -5.63 -0.02
CA GLN A 295 28.03 -6.93 -0.44
C GLN A 295 27.06 -8.07 -0.07
N TYR A 296 26.71 -8.92 -1.03
CA TYR A 296 25.76 -10.03 -0.83
C TYR A 296 26.44 -11.39 -0.61
N GLY A 297 27.72 -11.52 -0.95
CA GLY A 297 28.49 -12.75 -0.76
C GLY A 297 29.54 -12.94 -1.84
N ASN A 298 29.94 -14.19 -2.09
CA ASN A 298 30.83 -14.59 -3.17
C ASN A 298 30.32 -15.87 -3.86
N ILE A 299 30.14 -15.81 -5.18
CA ILE A 299 29.56 -16.88 -6.00
C ILE A 299 30.42 -18.15 -6.04
N PHE A 300 31.69 -18.10 -5.60
CA PHE A 300 32.57 -19.26 -5.54
C PHE A 300 32.47 -19.99 -4.21
N THR A 301 32.28 -19.28 -3.10
CA THR A 301 32.29 -19.88 -1.76
C THR A 301 30.90 -20.13 -1.21
N ASP A 302 29.95 -19.26 -1.51
CA ASP A 302 28.66 -19.24 -0.83
C ASP A 302 27.59 -19.96 -1.65
N ARG A 303 26.52 -20.43 -0.99
CA ARG A 303 25.37 -20.99 -1.72
C ARG A 303 24.60 -19.86 -2.39
N VAL A 304 24.07 -20.12 -3.58
CA VAL A 304 23.27 -19.12 -4.31
C VAL A 304 22.08 -18.65 -3.47
N GLN A 305 21.40 -19.56 -2.78
CA GLN A 305 20.26 -19.20 -1.94
C GLN A 305 20.63 -18.22 -0.82
N ASP A 306 21.82 -18.39 -0.23
CA ASP A 306 22.31 -17.50 0.84
C ASP A 306 22.61 -16.10 0.28
N ILE A 307 23.21 -16.01 -0.93
CA ILE A 307 23.46 -14.75 -1.62
C ILE A 307 22.14 -14.01 -1.92
N LEU A 308 21.10 -14.72 -2.38
CA LEU A 308 19.80 -14.12 -2.68
C LEU A 308 19.09 -13.61 -1.42
N ALA A 309 19.11 -14.42 -0.35
CA ALA A 309 18.53 -14.07 0.94
C ALA A 309 19.27 -12.88 1.56
N GLU A 310 20.60 -12.86 1.49
CA GLU A 310 21.43 -11.78 1.98
C GLU A 310 21.18 -10.48 1.20
N GLY A 311 21.01 -10.56 -0.12
CA GLY A 311 20.66 -9.40 -0.94
C GLY A 311 19.37 -8.74 -0.49
N SER A 312 18.33 -9.55 -0.31
CA SER A 312 17.01 -9.11 0.18
C SER A 312 17.09 -8.53 1.59
N ARG A 313 17.90 -9.15 2.47
CA ARG A 313 18.09 -8.73 3.86
C ARG A 313 18.84 -7.40 3.96
N ARG A 314 19.99 -7.27 3.29
CA ARG A 314 20.84 -6.07 3.38
C ARG A 314 20.15 -4.81 2.84
N VAL A 315 19.44 -4.92 1.72
CA VAL A 315 18.70 -3.77 1.18
C VAL A 315 17.60 -3.33 2.13
N ARG A 316 16.81 -4.28 2.67
CA ARG A 316 15.78 -3.98 3.68
C ARG A 316 16.37 -3.29 4.91
N LEU A 317 17.47 -3.82 5.45
CA LEU A 317 18.16 -3.24 6.60
C LEU A 317 18.67 -1.83 6.31
N LEU A 318 19.17 -1.56 5.12
CA LEU A 318 19.61 -0.21 4.74
C LEU A 318 18.44 0.76 4.67
N HIS A 319 17.30 0.37 4.08
CA HIS A 319 16.09 1.21 4.16
C HIS A 319 15.72 1.49 5.62
N GLN A 320 15.67 0.47 6.48
CA GLN A 320 15.34 0.59 7.90
C GLN A 320 16.28 1.52 8.66
N GLN A 321 17.60 1.36 8.48
CA GLN A 321 18.63 2.17 9.14
C GLN A 321 18.51 3.67 8.82
N GLN A 322 18.11 4.00 7.58
CA GLN A 322 17.94 5.40 7.17
C GLN A 322 16.57 5.97 7.54
N GLY A 323 15.65 5.14 8.05
CA GLY A 323 14.31 5.54 8.43
C GLY A 323 13.41 5.93 7.25
N LEU A 324 12.27 6.52 7.60
CA LEU A 324 11.25 7.00 6.68
C LEU A 324 10.96 8.47 7.00
N ASP A 325 11.20 9.33 6.01
CA ASP A 325 10.91 10.76 6.12
C ASP A 325 9.40 11.01 6.31
N PRO A 326 8.97 11.93 7.19
CA PRO A 326 7.55 12.25 7.39
C PRO A 326 6.81 12.62 6.11
N ASP A 327 7.46 13.32 5.18
CA ASP A 327 6.86 13.70 3.90
C ASP A 327 6.50 12.46 3.06
N CYS A 328 7.28 11.37 3.20
CA CYS A 328 7.00 10.13 2.49
C CYS A 328 5.75 9.44 3.04
N ARG A 329 5.46 9.55 4.34
CA ARG A 329 4.26 8.94 4.96
C ARG A 329 2.96 9.54 4.44
N ALA A 330 2.96 10.82 4.11
CA ALA A 330 1.82 11.53 3.54
C ALA A 330 1.95 11.75 2.01
N CYS A 331 2.82 10.97 1.33
CA CYS A 331 3.09 11.18 -0.08
C CYS A 331 2.06 10.48 -0.96
N GLU A 332 1.51 11.22 -1.93
CA GLU A 332 0.55 10.74 -2.92
C GLU A 332 1.13 9.69 -3.90
N TYR A 333 2.44 9.44 -3.86
CA TYR A 333 3.16 8.51 -4.75
C TYR A 333 3.98 7.45 -4.01
N LEU A 334 3.81 7.26 -2.70
CA LEU A 334 4.63 6.32 -1.93
C LEU A 334 4.59 4.88 -2.49
N GLN A 335 3.41 4.42 -2.94
CA GLN A 335 3.18 3.09 -3.51
C GLN A 335 3.99 2.74 -4.76
N ILE A 336 4.56 3.75 -5.43
CA ILE A 336 5.34 3.57 -6.67
C ILE A 336 6.77 4.10 -6.53
N CYS A 337 7.03 5.01 -5.60
CA CYS A 337 8.34 5.62 -5.38
C CYS A 337 9.20 4.84 -4.35
N HIS A 338 8.57 4.28 -3.32
CA HIS A 338 9.24 3.50 -2.27
C HIS A 338 10.49 4.15 -1.65
N THR A 339 10.53 5.48 -1.60
CA THR A 339 11.61 6.30 -1.00
C THR A 339 12.95 6.35 -1.73
N GLY A 340 13.07 5.74 -2.92
CA GLY A 340 14.28 5.83 -3.74
C GLY A 340 15.38 4.82 -3.37
N CYS A 341 16.59 5.05 -3.90
CA CYS A 341 17.70 4.10 -3.84
C CYS A 341 18.34 3.99 -2.42
N PRO A 342 18.44 2.78 -1.83
CA PRO A 342 19.05 2.58 -0.52
C PRO A 342 20.53 2.93 -0.47
N ALA A 343 21.27 2.68 -1.57
CA ALA A 343 22.69 3.03 -1.65
C ALA A 343 22.93 4.54 -1.55
N VAL A 344 22.05 5.34 -2.19
CA VAL A 344 22.15 6.80 -2.10
C VAL A 344 21.65 7.31 -0.76
N LYS A 345 20.56 6.74 -0.23
CA LYS A 345 20.08 7.05 1.13
C LYS A 345 21.19 6.85 2.18
N LEU A 346 21.96 5.76 2.07
CA LEU A 346 23.12 5.49 2.91
C LEU A 346 24.20 6.58 2.79
N GLN A 347 24.61 6.92 1.55
CA GLN A 347 25.66 7.92 1.30
C GLN A 347 25.24 9.32 1.77
N ASN A 348 23.97 9.67 1.55
CA ASN A 348 23.41 10.98 1.91
C ASN A 348 22.90 11.05 3.36
N ARG A 349 22.89 9.91 4.09
CA ARG A 349 22.33 9.79 5.44
C ARG A 349 20.90 10.33 5.54
N SER A 350 20.05 9.94 4.59
CA SER A 350 18.69 10.47 4.44
C SER A 350 17.65 9.37 4.30
N GLY A 351 16.48 9.59 4.92
CA GLY A 351 15.29 8.74 4.77
C GLY A 351 14.53 8.95 3.46
N LYS A 352 14.92 9.95 2.66
CA LYS A 352 14.20 10.43 1.46
C LYS A 352 15.07 10.35 0.20
N SER A 353 14.43 10.15 -0.95
CA SER A 353 15.09 10.23 -2.26
C SER A 353 15.59 11.65 -2.52
N TYR A 354 16.85 11.80 -2.93
CA TYR A 354 17.43 13.10 -3.37
C TYR A 354 16.87 13.61 -4.70
N THR A 355 16.00 12.82 -5.34
CA THR A 355 15.32 13.15 -6.60
C THR A 355 13.80 13.26 -6.40
N CYS A 356 13.33 13.35 -5.15
CA CYS A 356 11.91 13.30 -4.81
C CYS A 356 11.10 14.35 -5.58
N ALA A 357 11.55 15.60 -5.59
CA ALA A 357 10.84 16.68 -6.27
C ALA A 357 10.74 16.44 -7.79
N LEU A 358 11.83 15.99 -8.41
CA LEU A 358 11.86 15.63 -9.83
C LEU A 358 10.91 14.46 -10.14
N GLN A 359 10.96 13.40 -9.32
CA GLN A 359 10.06 12.25 -9.48
C GLN A 359 8.60 12.67 -9.38
N LYS A 360 8.24 13.51 -8.39
CA LYS A 360 6.90 14.07 -8.27
C LYS A 360 6.48 14.87 -9.50
N ALA A 361 7.37 15.69 -10.08
CA ALA A 361 7.08 16.44 -11.30
C ALA A 361 6.82 15.50 -12.49
N ILE A 362 7.69 14.51 -12.71
CA ILE A 362 7.52 13.49 -13.75
C ILE A 362 6.18 12.76 -13.60
N TYR A 363 5.78 12.41 -12.38
CA TYR A 363 4.52 11.69 -12.13
C TYR A 363 3.30 12.59 -12.39
N ARG A 364 3.33 13.84 -11.94
CA ARG A 364 2.27 14.82 -12.16
C ARG A 364 2.05 15.15 -13.63
N ASP A 365 3.10 15.15 -14.43
CA ASP A 365 3.01 15.37 -15.88
C ASP A 365 2.47 14.15 -16.64
N ASN A 366 2.40 12.99 -15.98
CA ASN A 366 1.96 11.73 -16.58
C ASN A 366 0.90 11.01 -15.70
N PRO A 367 -0.21 11.67 -15.34
CA PRO A 367 -1.16 11.17 -14.34
C PRO A 367 -1.89 9.90 -14.79
N ALA A 368 -2.01 9.67 -16.10
CA ALA A 368 -2.58 8.43 -16.65
C ALA A 368 -1.70 7.20 -16.38
N SER A 369 -0.37 7.39 -16.31
CA SER A 369 0.56 6.31 -15.97
C SER A 369 0.83 6.24 -14.47
N TYR A 370 0.78 7.37 -13.78
CA TYR A 370 1.13 7.51 -12.37
C TYR A 370 0.05 8.31 -11.62
N PRO A 371 -1.14 7.74 -11.41
CA PRO A 371 -2.22 8.44 -10.72
C PRO A 371 -1.83 8.75 -9.26
N PRO A 372 -2.04 9.98 -8.77
CA PRO A 372 -1.81 10.31 -7.37
C PRO A 372 -2.87 9.65 -6.48
N LEU A 373 -2.45 9.17 -5.32
CA LEU A 373 -3.34 8.60 -4.31
C LEU A 373 -4.18 9.68 -3.60
N GLY A 374 -5.45 9.36 -3.34
CA GLY A 374 -6.30 10.14 -2.45
C GLY A 374 -5.90 10.00 -0.96
N PRO A 375 -6.40 10.85 -0.05
CA PRO A 375 -5.97 10.85 1.36
C PRO A 375 -6.12 9.51 2.10
N LEU A 376 -7.21 8.77 1.86
CA LEU A 376 -7.42 7.45 2.47
C LEU A 376 -6.44 6.39 1.93
N GLU A 377 -6.15 6.45 0.62
CA GLU A 377 -5.24 5.51 -0.03
C GLU A 377 -3.78 5.79 0.35
N GLN A 378 -3.42 7.05 0.61
CA GLN A 378 -2.10 7.42 1.13
C GLN A 378 -1.83 6.75 2.48
N ALA A 379 -2.80 6.75 3.39
CA ALA A 379 -2.67 6.08 4.69
C ALA A 379 -2.51 4.57 4.53
N ALA A 380 -3.24 3.95 3.61
CA ALA A 380 -3.11 2.53 3.29
C ALA A 380 -1.73 2.19 2.71
N ALA A 381 -1.25 2.96 1.71
CA ALA A 381 0.06 2.79 1.11
C ALA A 381 1.20 3.00 2.11
N ALA A 382 1.08 3.98 3.00
CA ALA A 382 2.03 4.19 4.09
C ALA A 382 2.07 3.00 5.04
N ARG A 383 0.91 2.46 5.42
CA ARG A 383 0.82 1.27 6.27
C ARG A 383 1.44 0.04 5.59
N GLU A 384 1.17 -0.19 4.31
CA GLU A 384 1.76 -1.30 3.54
C GLU A 384 3.28 -1.19 3.47
N TYR A 385 3.80 0.00 3.12
CA TYR A 385 5.23 0.24 3.08
C TYR A 385 5.89 0.09 4.46
N LEU A 386 5.26 0.59 5.53
CA LEU A 386 5.72 0.40 6.90
C LEU A 386 5.75 -1.08 7.28
N LEU A 387 4.70 -1.86 7.00
CA LEU A 387 4.66 -3.30 7.30
C LEU A 387 5.78 -4.07 6.60
N GLY A 388 6.01 -3.81 5.31
CA GLY A 388 7.00 -4.58 4.55
C GLY A 388 8.45 -4.09 4.73
N MET A 389 8.67 -2.78 4.91
CA MET A 389 10.01 -2.20 4.99
C MET A 389 10.38 -1.69 6.38
N HIS A 390 9.49 -1.06 7.15
CA HIS A 390 9.80 -0.44 8.44
C HIS A 390 8.87 -0.88 9.60
N PRO A 391 8.79 -2.18 9.93
CA PRO A 391 7.84 -2.68 10.91
C PRO A 391 8.03 -2.07 12.31
N ALA A 392 9.27 -1.74 12.69
CA ALA A 392 9.55 -1.06 13.96
C ALA A 392 8.89 0.33 14.06
N LEU A 393 8.89 1.11 12.97
CA LEU A 393 8.26 2.44 12.96
C LEU A 393 6.73 2.37 13.06
N LEU A 394 6.12 1.27 12.62
CA LEU A 394 4.70 1.02 12.83
C LEU A 394 4.41 0.69 14.28
N GLN A 395 5.25 -0.12 14.92
CA GLN A 395 5.10 -0.46 16.34
C GLN A 395 5.24 0.78 17.21
N ASP A 396 6.19 1.67 16.91
CA ASP A 396 6.34 2.95 17.61
C ASP A 396 5.10 3.84 17.45
N ALA A 397 4.54 3.93 16.24
CA ALA A 397 3.31 4.68 15.98
C ALA A 397 2.11 4.10 16.75
N LEU A 398 1.93 2.77 16.74
CA LEU A 398 0.88 2.09 17.50
C LEU A 398 1.06 2.24 19.02
N THR A 399 2.29 2.31 19.50
CA THR A 399 2.61 2.51 20.93
C THR A 399 2.37 3.97 21.35
N GLN A 400 2.56 4.93 20.43
CA GLN A 400 2.31 6.36 20.65
C GLN A 400 0.82 6.73 20.49
N GLU A 401 0.06 6.01 19.66
CA GLU A 401 -1.37 6.23 19.42
C GLU A 401 -2.29 5.46 20.37
N GLN A 402 -1.77 4.63 21.29
CA GLN A 402 -2.62 3.98 22.29
C GLN A 402 -3.31 5.03 23.18
N PRO A 403 -4.65 5.14 23.16
CA PRO A 403 -5.34 5.94 24.14
C PRO A 403 -5.04 5.34 25.52
N LYS A 404 -4.58 6.16 26.47
CA LYS A 404 -4.30 5.77 27.87
C LYS A 404 -5.54 5.30 28.66
N ASN A 405 -6.68 5.13 28.00
CA ASN A 405 -7.90 4.63 28.63
C ASN A 405 -7.97 3.12 28.41
N PRO A 406 -8.09 2.31 29.47
CA PRO A 406 -8.33 0.87 29.31
C PRO A 406 -9.63 0.66 28.53
N ALA A 407 -9.52 0.25 27.27
CA ALA A 407 -10.66 -0.17 26.48
C ALA A 407 -11.03 -1.60 26.90
N VAL A 408 -12.29 -1.81 27.24
CA VAL A 408 -12.83 -3.16 27.44
C VAL A 408 -12.80 -3.87 26.09
N LEU A 409 -11.97 -4.91 25.97
CA LEU A 409 -11.98 -5.79 24.80
C LEU A 409 -13.22 -6.68 24.90
N ILE A 410 -14.16 -6.50 23.98
CA ILE A 410 -15.35 -7.36 23.87
C ILE A 410 -14.90 -8.70 23.26
N PRO A 411 -15.14 -9.85 23.92
CA PRO A 411 -14.77 -11.16 23.39
C PRO A 411 -15.42 -11.46 22.04
N VAL A 412 -14.69 -12.16 21.16
CA VAL A 412 -15.20 -12.55 19.83
C VAL A 412 -16.46 -13.42 19.91
N GLU A 413 -16.62 -14.18 21.01
CA GLU A 413 -17.77 -15.02 21.32
C GLU A 413 -19.11 -14.26 21.27
N LEU A 414 -19.12 -12.95 21.56
CA LEU A 414 -20.34 -12.14 21.48
C LEU A 414 -20.89 -12.03 20.05
N TYR A 415 -20.02 -12.21 19.05
CA TYR A 415 -20.37 -12.12 17.62
C TYR A 415 -20.61 -13.48 16.97
N GLU A 416 -20.50 -14.58 17.72
CA GLU A 416 -20.77 -15.91 17.19
C GLU A 416 -22.28 -16.15 17.02
N GLU A 417 -22.68 -16.74 15.90
CA GLU A 417 -24.09 -16.87 15.50
C GLU A 417 -24.95 -17.60 16.55
N TRP A 418 -24.39 -18.62 17.21
CA TRP A 418 -25.09 -19.39 18.25
C TRP A 418 -25.33 -18.61 19.55
N ASN A 419 -24.63 -17.49 19.75
CA ASN A 419 -24.87 -16.55 20.85
C ASN A 419 -25.83 -15.42 20.48
N SER A 420 -26.29 -15.31 19.23
CA SER A 420 -27.28 -14.32 18.83
C SER A 420 -28.61 -14.51 19.56
N LEU A 421 -29.35 -13.42 19.80
CA LEU A 421 -30.67 -13.47 20.43
C LEU A 421 -31.62 -14.42 19.70
N GLN A 422 -31.58 -14.44 18.36
CA GLN A 422 -32.39 -15.33 17.53
C GLN A 422 -32.06 -16.81 17.79
N ALA A 423 -30.76 -17.16 17.83
CA ALA A 423 -30.33 -18.52 18.14
C ALA A 423 -30.71 -18.93 19.58
N LEU A 424 -30.54 -18.03 20.54
CA LEU A 424 -30.92 -18.26 21.94
C LEU A 424 -32.43 -18.46 22.11
N ILE A 425 -33.26 -17.72 21.37
CA ILE A 425 -34.72 -17.91 21.33
C ILE A 425 -35.05 -19.26 20.70
N ALA A 426 -34.48 -19.60 19.54
CA ALA A 426 -34.72 -20.87 18.87
C ALA A 426 -34.36 -22.10 19.72
N ALA A 427 -33.35 -21.98 20.59
CA ALA A 427 -32.91 -23.06 21.48
C ALA A 427 -33.75 -23.21 22.76
N ASP A 428 -34.68 -22.29 23.04
CA ASP A 428 -35.40 -22.23 24.31
C ASP A 428 -36.93 -22.19 24.11
N PRO A 429 -37.65 -23.27 24.46
CA PRO A 429 -39.10 -23.36 24.26
C PRO A 429 -39.91 -22.26 24.96
N LEU A 430 -39.42 -21.72 26.08
CA LEU A 430 -40.12 -20.67 26.81
C LEU A 430 -39.84 -19.29 26.21
N LEU A 431 -38.64 -19.06 25.67
CA LEU A 431 -38.36 -17.85 24.89
C LEU A 431 -39.15 -17.84 23.58
N LEU A 432 -39.33 -18.99 22.92
CA LEU A 432 -40.21 -19.08 21.74
C LEU A 432 -41.65 -18.61 22.06
N GLN A 433 -42.17 -18.93 23.25
CA GLN A 433 -43.47 -18.43 23.69
C GLN A 433 -43.43 -16.92 24.02
N LEU A 434 -42.41 -16.46 24.76
CA LEU A 434 -42.24 -15.06 25.14
C LEU A 434 -42.19 -14.12 23.93
N TYR A 435 -41.45 -14.51 22.89
CA TYR A 435 -41.23 -13.70 21.69
C TYR A 435 -42.18 -14.04 20.54
N SER A 436 -43.18 -14.91 20.75
CA SER A 436 -44.11 -15.31 19.69
C SER A 436 -44.89 -14.11 19.14
N PRO A 437 -44.79 -13.80 17.84
CA PRO A 437 -45.53 -12.70 17.21
C PRO A 437 -47.04 -12.99 17.08
N ASP A 438 -47.45 -14.25 17.33
CA ASP A 438 -48.84 -14.70 17.22
C ASP A 438 -49.53 -14.84 18.59
N ALA A 439 -48.88 -14.40 19.67
CA ALA A 439 -49.37 -14.61 21.03
C ALA A 439 -50.33 -13.53 21.52
N ILE A 440 -50.16 -12.29 21.05
CA ILE A 440 -50.92 -11.13 21.51
C ILE A 440 -51.34 -10.28 20.31
N VAL A 441 -52.62 -9.93 20.25
CA VAL A 441 -53.20 -9.01 19.25
C VAL A 441 -53.89 -7.88 20.00
N LEU A 442 -53.69 -6.64 19.56
CA LEU A 442 -54.43 -5.48 20.05
C LEU A 442 -55.53 -5.13 19.05
N GLU A 443 -56.78 -5.03 19.50
CA GLU A 443 -57.86 -4.42 18.75
C GLU A 443 -57.92 -2.92 19.06
N LEU A 444 -57.76 -2.09 18.03
CA LEU A 444 -57.96 -0.64 18.08
C LEU A 444 -59.17 -0.29 17.22
N ASN A 445 -60.29 0.11 17.83
CA ASN A 445 -61.52 0.47 17.13
C ASN A 445 -62.00 -0.59 16.11
N GLY A 446 -61.81 -1.88 16.42
CA GLY A 446 -62.17 -3.00 15.55
C GLY A 446 -61.07 -3.45 14.57
N GLU A 447 -59.95 -2.73 14.47
CA GLU A 447 -58.78 -3.16 13.68
C GLU A 447 -57.84 -4.02 14.53
N LEU A 448 -57.49 -5.20 14.03
CA LEU A 448 -56.63 -6.17 14.72
C LEU A 448 -55.15 -5.96 14.36
N LEU A 449 -54.34 -5.66 15.38
CA LEU A 449 -52.93 -5.33 15.27
C LEU A 449 -52.10 -6.39 16.03
N PRO A 450 -51.43 -7.33 15.34
CA PRO A 450 -50.51 -8.27 15.99
C PRO A 450 -49.37 -7.53 16.69
N LEU A 451 -49.17 -7.79 17.98
CA LEU A 451 -48.08 -7.18 18.74
C LEU A 451 -46.81 -8.02 18.60
N GLN A 452 -45.69 -7.33 18.43
CA GLN A 452 -44.36 -7.94 18.31
C GLN A 452 -43.40 -7.29 19.31
N SER A 453 -42.30 -7.99 19.60
CA SER A 453 -41.24 -7.48 20.45
C SER A 453 -40.50 -6.37 19.70
N GLN A 454 -40.39 -5.19 20.30
CA GLN A 454 -39.59 -4.07 19.74
C GLN A 454 -38.13 -4.44 19.41
N ILE A 455 -37.59 -5.50 20.02
CA ILE A 455 -36.21 -5.94 19.79
C ILE A 455 -36.10 -6.75 18.49
N LEU A 456 -37.17 -7.44 18.10
CA LEU A 456 -37.21 -8.32 16.92
C LEU A 456 -38.00 -7.75 15.75
N ALA A 457 -38.82 -6.73 15.99
CA ALA A 457 -39.66 -6.12 14.97
C ALA A 457 -38.79 -5.53 13.84
N PRO A 458 -39.02 -5.91 12.57
CA PRO A 458 -38.24 -5.39 11.44
C PRO A 458 -38.57 -3.91 11.14
N GLN A 459 -39.73 -3.44 11.59
CA GLN A 459 -40.22 -2.08 11.39
C GLN A 459 -40.91 -1.58 12.65
N ARG A 460 -40.82 -0.28 12.89
CA ARG A 460 -41.49 0.41 14.00
C ARG A 460 -42.82 0.98 13.53
N SER A 461 -43.91 0.69 14.25
CA SER A 461 -45.24 1.21 13.95
C SER A 461 -45.68 2.20 15.04
N LEU A 462 -46.15 3.37 14.62
CA LEU A 462 -46.58 4.45 15.52
C LEU A 462 -48.04 4.77 15.24
N TYR A 463 -48.85 4.81 16.30
CA TYR A 463 -50.28 5.08 16.22
C TYR A 463 -50.65 6.38 16.93
N SER A 464 -51.88 6.85 16.71
CA SER A 464 -52.50 7.90 17.51
C SER A 464 -53.72 7.31 18.22
N VAL A 465 -53.86 7.58 19.51
CA VAL A 465 -54.99 7.13 20.33
C VAL A 465 -55.64 8.34 20.98
N GLY A 466 -56.94 8.49 20.77
CA GLY A 466 -57.80 9.50 21.38
C GLY A 466 -58.58 8.96 22.59
N ALA A 467 -59.32 9.86 23.24
CA ALA A 467 -60.09 9.54 24.44
C ALA A 467 -61.29 8.59 24.18
N ASP A 468 -61.84 8.61 22.97
CA ASP A 468 -62.98 7.78 22.57
C ASP A 468 -62.56 6.45 21.93
N ASP A 469 -61.25 6.23 21.74
CA ASP A 469 -60.73 5.02 21.12
C ASP A 469 -60.80 3.84 22.09
N ARG A 470 -61.19 2.69 21.56
CA ARG A 470 -61.29 1.44 22.32
C ARG A 470 -60.10 0.54 22.02
N LEU A 471 -59.37 0.18 23.07
CA LEU A 471 -58.25 -0.76 23.03
C LEU A 471 -58.62 -2.04 23.77
N VAL A 472 -58.59 -3.18 23.08
CA VAL A 472 -58.80 -4.51 23.66
C VAL A 472 -57.61 -5.40 23.35
N LEU A 473 -57.05 -6.04 24.36
CA LEU A 473 -56.02 -7.06 24.17
C LEU A 473 -56.66 -8.43 24.00
N HIS A 474 -56.23 -9.15 22.98
CA HIS A 474 -56.51 -10.55 22.75
C HIS A 474 -55.21 -11.33 22.99
N VAL A 475 -55.25 -12.29 23.90
CA VAL A 475 -54.06 -13.04 24.34
C VAL A 475 -54.31 -14.53 24.26
N ARG A 476 -53.40 -15.28 23.65
CA ARG A 476 -53.51 -16.75 23.58
C ARG A 476 -53.45 -17.37 24.97
N ARG A 477 -54.32 -18.35 25.23
CA ARG A 477 -54.30 -19.15 26.48
C ARG A 477 -52.95 -19.84 26.72
N SER A 478 -52.31 -20.32 25.65
CA SER A 478 -50.99 -20.97 25.73
C SER A 478 -49.90 -20.08 26.33
N LEU A 479 -50.03 -18.75 26.23
CA LEU A 479 -49.08 -17.80 26.82
C LEU A 479 -49.16 -17.80 28.36
N PHE A 480 -50.33 -18.11 28.93
CA PHE A 480 -50.51 -18.24 30.38
C PHE A 480 -50.05 -19.59 30.92
N GLU A 481 -50.11 -20.63 30.09
CA GLU A 481 -49.63 -21.98 30.40
C GLU A 481 -48.10 -22.06 30.37
N ALA A 482 -47.46 -21.20 29.56
CA ALA A 482 -46.01 -21.13 29.46
C ALA A 482 -45.35 -20.73 30.78
N ASN A 483 -44.39 -21.54 31.22
CA ASN A 483 -43.68 -21.38 32.50
C ASN A 483 -44.61 -21.33 33.74
N CYS A 484 -45.83 -21.89 33.68
CA CYS A 484 -46.79 -21.78 34.77
C CYS A 484 -47.37 -23.15 35.17
N THR A 485 -47.22 -23.53 36.44
CA THR A 485 -47.82 -24.74 37.00
C THR A 485 -49.20 -24.51 37.61
N GLU A 486 -49.52 -23.27 38.00
CA GLU A 486 -50.79 -22.88 38.63
C GLU A 486 -51.38 -21.65 37.91
N LEU A 487 -52.20 -21.87 36.87
CA LEU A 487 -52.76 -20.80 36.03
C LEU A 487 -53.45 -19.68 36.81
N ILE A 488 -54.10 -20.01 37.93
CA ILE A 488 -54.81 -19.04 38.78
C ILE A 488 -53.90 -17.96 39.37
N ARG A 489 -52.59 -18.22 39.48
CA ARG A 489 -51.59 -17.27 39.98
C ARG A 489 -50.95 -16.44 38.87
N ASN A 490 -51.10 -16.84 37.60
CA ASN A 490 -50.55 -16.08 36.49
C ASN A 490 -51.41 -14.84 36.20
N THR A 491 -50.76 -13.80 35.71
CA THR A 491 -51.37 -12.51 35.42
C THR A 491 -51.06 -12.08 34.00
N LEU A 492 -52.00 -11.40 33.36
CA LEU A 492 -51.71 -10.55 32.22
C LEU A 492 -50.96 -9.33 32.76
N TYR A 493 -49.72 -9.15 32.34
CA TYR A 493 -48.81 -8.13 32.84
C TYR A 493 -48.67 -7.01 31.82
N ILE A 494 -49.17 -5.83 32.17
CA ILE A 494 -49.24 -4.67 31.28
C ILE A 494 -48.41 -3.55 31.89
N GLN A 495 -47.49 -3.00 31.11
CA GLN A 495 -46.69 -1.83 31.49
C GLN A 495 -46.94 -0.71 30.50
N LEU A 496 -47.25 0.47 31.00
CA LEU A 496 -47.40 1.67 30.19
C LEU A 496 -46.31 2.66 30.54
N LEU A 497 -45.48 2.97 29.55
CA LEU A 497 -44.35 3.87 29.66
C LEU A 497 -44.58 5.10 28.78
N ARG A 498 -43.94 6.21 29.16
CA ARG A 498 -43.89 7.45 28.40
C ARG A 498 -42.46 7.72 27.99
N ASP A 499 -42.26 8.22 26.78
CA ASP A 499 -40.95 8.55 26.21
C ASP A 499 -40.36 9.86 26.76
N THR A 500 -40.60 10.11 28.05
CA THR A 500 -39.84 11.05 28.87
C THR A 500 -38.76 10.28 29.61
N THR A 501 -37.59 10.90 29.76
CA THR A 501 -36.48 10.27 30.48
C THR A 501 -36.47 10.65 31.95
N VAL A 502 -36.42 9.65 32.82
CA VAL A 502 -36.16 9.80 34.24
C VAL A 502 -34.88 9.05 34.61
N VAL A 503 -34.13 9.59 35.58
CA VAL A 503 -32.90 8.98 36.09
C VAL A 503 -33.20 8.36 37.44
N TYR A 504 -33.10 7.02 37.53
CA TYR A 504 -33.31 6.30 38.78
C TYR A 504 -32.54 4.96 38.78
N GLY A 505 -32.28 4.43 39.98
CA GLY A 505 -31.48 3.23 40.19
C GLY A 505 -30.03 3.51 40.61
N ASP A 506 -29.36 2.46 41.07
CA ASP A 506 -27.94 2.44 41.41
C ASP A 506 -27.04 2.75 40.21
N GLU A 507 -27.45 2.36 39.01
CA GLU A 507 -26.72 2.62 37.76
C GLU A 507 -26.83 4.06 37.22
N GLN A 508 -27.69 4.92 37.81
CA GLN A 508 -27.93 6.30 37.34
C GLN A 508 -28.24 6.42 35.84
N ARG A 509 -28.93 5.41 35.27
CA ARG A 509 -29.27 5.39 33.85
C ARG A 509 -30.53 6.18 33.57
N SER A 510 -30.51 6.90 32.45
CA SER A 510 -31.70 7.50 31.84
C SER A 510 -32.58 6.40 31.24
N LYS A 511 -33.83 6.27 31.71
CA LYS A 511 -34.81 5.27 31.25
C LYS A 511 -36.15 5.95 30.95
N GLN A 512 -36.96 5.31 30.10
CA GLN A 512 -38.35 5.73 29.87
C GLN A 512 -39.14 5.68 31.18
N GLU A 513 -39.93 6.71 31.40
CA GLU A 513 -40.73 6.89 32.61
C GLU A 513 -41.89 5.90 32.62
N HIS A 514 -41.98 5.10 33.69
CA HIS A 514 -43.07 4.15 33.87
C HIS A 514 -44.27 4.87 34.47
N LEU A 515 -45.37 4.96 33.72
CA LEU A 515 -46.61 5.58 34.19
C LEU A 515 -47.39 4.64 35.10
N ILE A 516 -47.57 3.38 34.68
CA ILE A 516 -48.30 2.38 35.45
C ILE A 516 -47.86 0.97 35.07
N THR A 517 -47.97 0.05 36.03
CA THR A 517 -48.00 -1.39 35.79
C THR A 517 -49.34 -1.92 36.28
N HIS A 518 -50.06 -2.63 35.42
CA HIS A 518 -51.35 -3.23 35.72
C HIS A 518 -51.29 -4.74 35.51
N GLN A 519 -51.89 -5.49 36.43
CA GLN A 519 -51.89 -6.95 36.39
C GLN A 519 -53.31 -7.47 36.57
N ILE A 520 -53.75 -8.32 35.64
CA ILE A 520 -55.07 -8.94 35.66
C ILE A 520 -54.88 -10.44 35.83
N PHE A 521 -55.41 -11.02 36.92
CA PHE A 521 -55.33 -12.46 37.13
C PHE A 521 -56.05 -13.22 36.02
N HIS A 522 -55.48 -14.35 35.60
CA HIS A 522 -55.99 -15.17 34.50
C HIS A 522 -57.50 -15.46 34.60
N ASN A 523 -58.01 -15.72 35.81
CA ASN A 523 -59.42 -16.05 36.05
C ASN A 523 -60.40 -14.88 35.90
N LEU A 524 -59.90 -13.64 35.80
CA LEU A 524 -60.72 -12.45 35.54
C LEU A 524 -60.85 -12.14 34.04
N LEU A 525 -60.01 -12.75 33.20
CA LEU A 525 -60.04 -12.60 31.76
C LEU A 525 -61.24 -13.32 31.17
N GLN A 526 -61.87 -12.71 30.16
CA GLN A 526 -63.03 -13.27 29.49
C GLN A 526 -62.61 -14.11 28.27
N PRO A 527 -63.37 -15.15 27.91
CA PRO A 527 -63.18 -15.84 26.63
C PRO A 527 -63.32 -14.89 25.45
N ASP A 528 -62.47 -15.07 24.44
CA ASP A 528 -62.50 -14.25 23.23
C ASP A 528 -63.53 -14.76 22.22
N LEU A 529 -64.55 -13.95 21.98
CA LEU A 529 -65.62 -14.28 21.03
C LEU A 529 -65.22 -13.99 19.57
N LEU A 530 -64.18 -13.19 19.33
CA LEU A 530 -63.72 -12.77 18.01
C LEU A 530 -62.70 -13.75 17.43
N LEU A 531 -61.68 -14.12 18.22
CA LEU A 531 -60.60 -15.02 17.81
C LEU A 531 -60.81 -16.48 18.25
N GLY A 532 -61.86 -16.75 19.03
CA GLY A 532 -62.31 -18.09 19.42
C GLY A 532 -61.69 -18.61 20.71
N ASP A 533 -62.05 -19.86 21.06
CA ASP A 533 -61.84 -20.46 22.40
C ASP A 533 -60.38 -20.49 22.88
N GLY A 534 -59.41 -20.45 21.97
CA GLY A 534 -57.97 -20.42 22.28
C GLY A 534 -57.46 -19.08 22.81
N TRP A 535 -58.30 -18.05 22.84
CA TRP A 535 -57.95 -16.67 23.18
C TRP A 535 -58.75 -16.15 24.37
N LEU A 536 -58.16 -15.16 25.04
CA LEU A 536 -58.72 -14.43 26.17
C LEU A 536 -58.65 -12.93 25.90
N THR A 537 -59.64 -12.18 26.36
CA THR A 537 -59.72 -10.73 26.14
C THR A 537 -59.57 -9.91 27.42
N ALA A 538 -58.91 -8.76 27.31
CA ALA A 538 -58.85 -7.72 28.33
C ALA A 538 -59.14 -6.34 27.72
N ASP A 539 -60.23 -5.69 28.15
CA ASP A 539 -60.57 -4.32 27.74
C ASP A 539 -59.73 -3.31 28.53
N LEU A 540 -59.00 -2.46 27.83
CA LEU A 540 -58.09 -1.47 28.42
C LEU A 540 -58.69 -0.08 28.60
N ALA A 541 -59.96 0.13 28.25
CA ALA A 541 -60.59 1.45 28.34
C ALA A 541 -60.46 2.07 29.75
N GLY A 542 -60.68 1.28 30.80
CA GLY A 542 -60.53 1.74 32.18
C GLY A 542 -59.08 2.09 32.55
N LEU A 543 -58.11 1.35 32.02
CA LEU A 543 -56.68 1.63 32.22
C LEU A 543 -56.28 2.93 31.52
N LEU A 544 -56.71 3.12 30.27
CA LEU A 544 -56.44 4.35 29.51
C LEU A 544 -57.09 5.57 30.15
N GLN A 545 -58.34 5.44 30.61
CA GLN A 545 -59.02 6.52 31.32
C GLN A 545 -58.25 6.91 32.59
N LEU A 546 -57.79 5.92 33.37
CA LEU A 546 -56.98 6.15 34.57
C LEU A 546 -55.68 6.90 34.25
N THR A 547 -55.02 6.54 33.14
CA THR A 547 -53.71 7.07 32.78
C THR A 547 -53.74 8.33 31.91
N SER A 548 -54.89 8.67 31.32
CA SER A 548 -55.06 9.75 30.34
C SER A 548 -54.46 11.09 30.76
N ARG A 549 -54.62 11.45 32.04
CA ARG A 549 -54.10 12.69 32.64
C ARG A 549 -52.57 12.79 32.67
N TYR A 550 -51.86 11.67 32.49
CA TYR A 550 -50.40 11.61 32.50
C TYR A 550 -49.80 11.64 31.09
N PHE A 551 -50.62 11.60 30.04
CA PHE A 551 -50.11 11.72 28.69
C PHE A 551 -49.76 13.17 28.36
N ILE A 552 -48.71 13.35 27.55
CA ILE A 552 -48.23 14.66 27.11
C ILE A 552 -48.38 14.72 25.60
N LYS A 553 -48.93 15.82 25.08
CA LYS A 553 -49.07 16.06 23.65
C LYS A 553 -47.71 15.91 22.95
N ASN A 554 -47.67 15.21 21.83
CA ASN A 554 -46.45 14.92 21.04
C ASN A 554 -45.37 14.11 21.77
N VAL A 555 -45.69 13.47 22.90
CA VAL A 555 -44.78 12.51 23.56
C VAL A 555 -45.31 11.11 23.33
N LEU A 556 -44.42 10.22 22.91
CA LEU A 556 -44.76 8.85 22.61
C LEU A 556 -45.02 8.04 23.89
N ASN A 557 -45.97 7.11 23.83
CA ASN A 557 -46.23 6.14 24.87
C ASN A 557 -45.96 4.73 24.34
N ASN A 558 -45.52 3.84 25.21
CA ASN A 558 -45.21 2.46 24.87
C ASN A 558 -45.91 1.53 25.85
N LEU A 559 -46.83 0.71 25.32
CA LEU A 559 -47.58 -0.30 26.05
C LEU A 559 -46.89 -1.65 25.83
N PHE A 560 -46.33 -2.23 26.89
CA PHE A 560 -45.74 -3.57 26.87
C PHE A 560 -46.68 -4.58 27.51
N VAL A 561 -46.78 -5.76 26.90
CA VAL A 561 -47.69 -6.83 27.32
C VAL A 561 -46.96 -8.18 27.34
N THR A 562 -47.10 -8.90 28.45
CA THR A 562 -46.63 -10.28 28.62
C THR A 562 -47.45 -10.97 29.73
N THR A 563 -47.06 -12.16 30.17
CA THR A 563 -47.60 -12.78 31.40
C THR A 563 -46.62 -12.67 32.56
N GLY A 564 -47.13 -12.66 33.79
CA GLY A 564 -46.30 -12.58 34.99
C GLY A 564 -45.22 -13.67 35.03
N GLN A 565 -45.60 -14.92 34.72
CA GLN A 565 -44.67 -16.06 34.72
C GLN A 565 -43.60 -15.99 33.63
N LEU A 566 -43.94 -15.49 32.43
CA LEU A 566 -42.96 -15.31 31.36
C LEU A 566 -42.04 -14.10 31.61
N ARG A 567 -42.55 -13.05 32.27
CA ARG A 567 -41.73 -11.94 32.75
C ARG A 567 -40.71 -12.42 33.77
N GLU A 568 -41.11 -13.23 34.74
CA GLU A 568 -40.19 -13.83 35.71
C GLU A 568 -39.12 -14.69 35.01
N TYR A 569 -39.54 -15.49 34.03
CA TYR A 569 -38.63 -16.29 33.22
C TYR A 569 -37.59 -15.44 32.48
N HIS A 570 -38.00 -14.32 31.87
CA HIS A 570 -37.10 -13.39 31.18
C HIS A 570 -35.97 -12.90 32.10
N TYR A 571 -36.29 -12.42 33.30
CA TYR A 571 -35.27 -11.97 34.25
C TYR A 571 -34.40 -13.11 34.78
N GLN A 572 -34.97 -14.30 34.97
CA GLN A 572 -34.20 -15.49 35.32
C GLN A 572 -33.21 -15.88 34.21
N LYS A 573 -33.59 -15.71 32.94
CA LYS A 573 -32.71 -15.93 31.79
C LYS A 573 -31.61 -14.87 31.71
N GLN A 574 -31.92 -13.59 31.93
CA GLN A 574 -30.92 -12.51 32.02
C GLN A 574 -29.88 -12.79 33.12
N LYS A 575 -30.30 -13.39 34.25
CA LYS A 575 -29.39 -13.77 35.34
C LYS A 575 -28.48 -14.94 34.95
N ASN A 576 -28.99 -15.90 34.18
CA ASN A 576 -28.28 -17.16 33.90
C ASN A 576 -27.46 -17.14 32.59
N ASN A 577 -27.69 -16.17 31.70
CA ASN A 577 -27.03 -16.13 30.40
C ASN A 577 -26.65 -14.68 30.04
N ALA A 578 -25.34 -14.41 30.01
CA ALA A 578 -24.79 -13.09 29.72
C ALA A 578 -25.07 -12.62 28.28
N PHE A 579 -25.03 -13.52 27.30
CA PHE A 579 -25.33 -13.21 25.90
C PHE A 579 -26.80 -12.84 25.71
N TYR A 580 -27.72 -13.53 26.41
CA TYR A 580 -29.13 -13.14 26.45
C TYR A 580 -29.32 -11.80 27.14
N HIS A 581 -28.68 -11.60 28.30
CA HIS A 581 -28.78 -10.37 29.08
C HIS A 581 -28.44 -9.13 28.25
N ILE A 582 -27.29 -9.13 27.59
CA ILE A 582 -26.80 -7.97 26.86
C ILE A 582 -27.68 -7.65 25.64
N GLN A 583 -28.26 -8.67 24.99
CA GLN A 583 -29.11 -8.50 23.81
C GLN A 583 -30.59 -8.24 24.14
N ALA A 584 -31.03 -8.56 25.36
CA ALA A 584 -32.41 -8.36 25.83
C ALA A 584 -32.48 -7.40 27.03
N ILE A 585 -31.60 -6.39 27.08
CA ILE A 585 -31.46 -5.47 28.23
C ILE A 585 -32.66 -4.52 28.41
N ASN A 586 -33.40 -4.27 27.34
CA ASN A 586 -34.66 -3.51 27.35
C ASN A 586 -35.84 -4.46 27.57
N LEU A 587 -37.02 -3.93 27.89
CA LEU A 587 -38.26 -4.71 27.96
C LEU A 587 -38.50 -5.39 26.60
N PRO A 588 -38.36 -6.72 26.48
CA PRO A 588 -38.43 -7.41 25.20
C PRO A 588 -39.85 -7.84 24.85
N PHE A 589 -40.84 -7.37 25.61
CA PHE A 589 -42.21 -7.84 25.53
C PHE A 589 -42.92 -7.29 24.30
N GLN A 590 -44.07 -7.89 23.98
CA GLN A 590 -44.91 -7.45 22.88
C GLN A 590 -45.36 -6.02 23.14
N ASN A 591 -45.20 -5.14 22.15
CA ASN A 591 -45.34 -3.71 22.39
C ASN A 591 -46.25 -3.00 21.37
N PHE A 592 -46.87 -1.90 21.84
CA PHE A 592 -47.69 -1.00 21.05
C PHE A 592 -47.32 0.45 21.37
N GLU A 593 -46.94 1.21 20.35
CA GLU A 593 -46.47 2.59 20.50
C GLU A 593 -47.49 3.60 19.95
N PHE A 594 -47.83 4.61 20.74
CA PHE A 594 -48.83 5.59 20.33
C PHE A 594 -48.62 6.99 20.91
N TYR A 595 -49.03 8.00 20.14
CA TYR A 595 -49.22 9.36 20.62
C TYR A 595 -50.64 9.53 21.17
N TRP A 596 -50.78 10.30 22.24
CA TRP A 596 -52.08 10.65 22.78
C TRP A 596 -52.61 11.94 22.12
N ASP A 597 -53.78 11.86 21.49
CA ASP A 597 -54.45 13.01 20.89
C ASP A 597 -55.50 13.55 21.87
N SER A 598 -55.25 14.73 22.43
CA SER A 598 -56.07 15.34 23.48
C SER A 598 -57.00 16.45 23.00
N GLU A 599 -57.10 16.74 21.70
CA GLU A 599 -57.85 17.92 21.22
C GLU A 599 -59.19 17.58 20.60
N THR A 600 -60.24 17.77 21.40
CA THR A 600 -61.50 18.36 20.94
C THR A 600 -61.24 19.83 20.54
N GLU A 601 -60.47 20.10 19.49
CA GLU A 601 -60.45 21.42 18.83
C GLU A 601 -60.51 21.27 17.30
N TYR A 602 -61.73 21.38 16.80
CA TYR A 602 -62.03 21.66 15.40
C TYR A 602 -61.39 22.99 14.97
N VAL A 603 -60.29 22.99 14.19
CA VAL A 603 -59.99 24.09 13.24
C VAL A 603 -59.19 23.63 12.01
N ILE A 604 -59.92 23.38 10.91
CA ILE A 604 -59.76 23.96 9.57
C ILE A 604 -58.35 24.08 8.93
N LYS A 605 -58.14 23.21 7.92
CA LYS A 605 -57.52 23.38 6.57
C LYS A 605 -56.16 24.09 6.37
N ARG A 606 -55.28 23.28 5.73
CA ARG A 606 -54.50 23.49 4.48
C ARG A 606 -53.45 24.61 4.43
N SER A 607 -52.21 24.20 4.19
CA SER A 607 -51.60 24.17 2.85
C SER A 607 -50.46 23.17 2.79
#